data_AF-A0A813HE43-F1
#
_entry.id   AF-A0A813HE43-F1
#
_cell.length_a   1.000
_cell.length_b   1.000
_cell.length_c   1.000
_cell.angle_alpha   90.00
_cell.angle_beta   90.00
_cell.angle_gamma   90.00
#
_symmetry.space_group_name_H-M   'P 1'
#
loop_
_entity.id
_entity.type
_entity.pdbx_description
1 polymer ?
#
loop_
_entity_poly.entity_id
_entity_poly.type
_entity_poly.pdbx_seq_one_letter_code
_entity_poly.pdbx_strand_id
1 'polypeptide(L)'
;MSFSIGVLRLCHRLCIPCVIENPASSMLFLTQNAISVSSLSTYTEAIAEFCMFGKPWRKSTKLIGVHIGLRKFDEYRCINKPAGVCKRTGCPHVVLSGKDPNQPEQFLTFTAQPYPRGFCAVLAQAFKNASSYIHAANMQQVIQK
;
A
#
# COMPACT_ATOMS: atom_id res chain seq x y z
N MET A 1 -16.63 -3.23 7.36
CA MET A 1 -15.85 -2.02 6.97
C MET A 1 -16.71 -1.07 6.12
N SER A 2 -17.81 -0.55 6.69
CA SER A 2 -18.64 0.45 5.98
C SER A 2 -18.04 1.85 6.12
N PHE A 3 -17.56 2.19 7.32
CA PHE A 3 -17.02 3.52 7.64
C PHE A 3 -15.83 3.93 6.75
N SER A 4 -14.74 3.17 6.73
CA SER A 4 -13.52 3.55 5.98
C SER A 4 -13.79 3.68 4.47
N ILE A 5 -14.61 2.79 3.90
CA ILE A 5 -15.05 2.91 2.50
C ILE A 5 -15.95 4.12 2.30
N GLY A 6 -16.82 4.44 3.26
CA GLY A 6 -17.62 5.65 3.26
C GLY A 6 -16.76 6.92 3.21
N VAL A 7 -15.68 6.96 4.00
CA VAL A 7 -14.69 8.05 3.96
C VAL A 7 -13.99 8.10 2.60
N LEU A 8 -13.51 6.98 2.06
CA LEU A 8 -12.89 6.94 0.73
C LEU A 8 -13.85 7.46 -0.36
N ARG A 9 -15.14 7.05 -0.31
CA ARG A 9 -16.18 7.52 -1.24
C ARG A 9 -16.49 9.00 -1.07
N LEU A 10 -16.45 9.53 0.15
CA LEU A 10 -16.59 10.97 0.40
C LEU A 10 -15.41 11.73 -0.20
N CYS A 11 -14.17 11.29 0.05
CA CYS A 11 -12.98 11.88 -0.57
C CYS A 11 -13.04 11.82 -2.10
N HIS A 12 -13.52 10.70 -2.67
CA HIS A 12 -13.76 10.59 -4.11
C HIS A 12 -14.71 11.67 -4.62
N ARG A 13 -15.86 11.88 -3.98
CA ARG A 13 -16.84 12.92 -4.38
C ARG A 13 -16.30 14.34 -4.23
N LEU A 14 -15.45 14.57 -3.24
CA LEU A 14 -14.84 15.87 -2.96
C LEU A 14 -13.53 16.12 -3.73
N CYS A 15 -13.15 15.21 -4.63
CA CYS A 15 -11.87 15.28 -5.35
C CYS A 15 -10.64 15.36 -4.42
N ILE A 16 -10.73 14.76 -3.23
CA ILE A 16 -9.65 14.71 -2.23
C ILE A 16 -8.86 13.41 -2.44
N PRO A 17 -7.54 13.47 -2.68
CA PRO A 17 -6.68 12.30 -2.70
C PRO A 17 -6.78 11.52 -1.39
N CYS A 18 -7.02 10.22 -1.48
CA CYS A 18 -7.19 9.38 -0.29
C CYS A 18 -6.67 7.97 -0.55
N VAL A 19 -6.11 7.34 0.49
CA VAL A 19 -5.60 5.97 0.45
C VAL A 19 -6.03 5.22 1.70
N ILE A 20 -6.45 3.97 1.53
CA ILE A 20 -6.60 2.99 2.61
C ILE A 20 -5.46 1.99 2.50
N GLU A 21 -4.77 1.76 3.61
CA GLU A 21 -3.67 0.81 3.77
C GLU A 21 -4.07 -0.32 4.72
N ASN A 22 -3.73 -1.55 4.37
CA ASN A 22 -3.83 -2.70 5.27
C ASN A 22 -2.92 -3.84 4.75
N PRO A 23 -2.60 -4.89 5.55
CA PRO A 23 -1.95 -6.08 5.02
C PRO A 23 -2.67 -6.62 3.78
N ALA A 24 -1.89 -7.03 2.79
CA ALA A 24 -2.43 -7.36 1.45
C ALA A 24 -3.44 -8.51 1.47
N SER A 25 -3.31 -9.45 2.42
CA SER A 25 -4.21 -10.58 2.63
C SER A 25 -5.43 -10.25 3.50
N SER A 26 -5.62 -8.98 3.88
CA SER A 26 -6.72 -8.60 4.76
C SER A 26 -8.08 -8.82 4.10
N MET A 27 -8.98 -9.53 4.80
CA MET A 27 -10.38 -9.74 4.39
C MET A 27 -11.13 -8.42 4.16
N LEU A 28 -10.61 -7.32 4.71
CA LEU A 28 -11.04 -5.95 4.47
C LEU A 28 -11.25 -5.67 2.96
N PHE A 29 -10.30 -6.09 2.12
CA PHE A 29 -10.32 -5.84 0.67
C PHE A 29 -11.28 -6.75 -0.10
N LEU A 30 -11.78 -7.81 0.52
CA LEU A 30 -12.71 -8.77 -0.09
C LEU A 30 -14.18 -8.39 0.18
N THR A 31 -14.43 -7.37 1.00
CA THR A 31 -15.80 -6.92 1.27
C THR A 31 -16.42 -6.33 0.00
N GLN A 32 -17.73 -6.55 -0.21
CA GLN A 32 -18.43 -6.01 -1.39
C GLN A 32 -18.28 -4.49 -1.51
N ASN A 33 -18.24 -3.78 -0.38
CA ASN A 33 -18.00 -2.34 -0.34
C ASN A 33 -16.60 -1.98 -0.86
N ALA A 34 -15.55 -2.71 -0.45
CA ALA A 34 -14.20 -2.49 -0.95
C ALA A 34 -14.05 -2.88 -2.43
N ILE A 35 -14.69 -3.96 -2.87
CA ILE A 35 -14.70 -4.35 -4.28
C ILE A 35 -15.40 -3.28 -5.12
N SER A 36 -16.52 -2.75 -4.66
CA SER A 36 -17.29 -1.75 -5.40
C SER A 36 -16.56 -0.43 -5.67
N VAL A 37 -15.46 -0.12 -4.97
CA VAL A 37 -14.70 1.10 -5.24
C VAL A 37 -13.71 0.94 -6.39
N SER A 38 -13.41 -0.29 -6.83
CA SER A 38 -12.51 -0.54 -7.97
C SER A 38 -13.11 -0.09 -9.31
N SER A 39 -14.42 0.13 -9.38
CA SER A 39 -15.10 0.67 -10.56
C SER A 39 -15.06 2.19 -10.67
N LEU A 40 -14.51 2.90 -9.68
CA LEU A 40 -14.33 4.35 -9.75
C LEU A 40 -13.24 4.69 -10.77
N SER A 41 -13.49 5.70 -11.62
CA SER A 41 -12.55 6.09 -12.68
C SER A 41 -11.19 6.57 -12.18
N THR A 42 -11.12 7.01 -10.93
CA THR A 42 -9.90 7.50 -10.29
C THR A 42 -9.28 6.49 -9.32
N TYR A 43 -9.83 5.27 -9.29
CA TYR A 43 -9.33 4.18 -8.48
C TYR A 43 -7.90 3.82 -8.87
N THR A 44 -7.04 3.65 -7.87
CA THR A 44 -5.74 3.02 -8.03
C THR A 44 -5.52 2.02 -6.93
N GLU A 45 -4.72 1.00 -7.22
CA GLU A 45 -4.23 0.09 -6.21
C GLU A 45 -2.77 -0.24 -6.43
N ALA A 46 -2.09 -0.60 -5.35
CA ALA A 46 -0.76 -1.17 -5.40
C ALA A 46 -0.55 -2.10 -4.21
N ILE A 47 0.43 -3.00 -4.36
CA ILE A 47 0.96 -3.78 -3.25
C ILE A 47 2.43 -3.40 -3.11
N ALA A 48 2.93 -3.31 -1.89
CA ALA A 48 4.35 -3.13 -1.63
C ALA A 48 4.79 -4.00 -0.47
N GLU A 49 6.05 -4.45 -0.51
CA GLU A 49 6.64 -5.22 0.58
C GLU A 49 7.62 -4.37 1.38
N PHE A 50 7.43 -4.32 2.70
CA PHE A 50 8.27 -3.48 3.58
C PHE A 50 9.75 -3.86 3.59
N CYS A 51 10.11 -5.10 3.21
CA CYS A 51 11.50 -5.50 3.03
C CYS A 51 12.22 -4.73 1.91
N MET A 52 11.48 -4.27 0.90
CA MET A 52 11.99 -3.41 -0.18
C MET A 52 12.32 -2.01 0.33
N PHE A 53 11.86 -1.65 1.53
CA PHE A 53 12.17 -0.39 2.23
C PHE A 53 13.11 -0.57 3.43
N GLY A 54 13.95 -1.61 3.40
CA GLY A 54 15.00 -1.80 4.40
C GLY A 54 14.63 -2.66 5.60
N LYS A 55 13.41 -3.22 5.67
CA LYS A 55 13.05 -4.13 6.77
C LYS A 55 13.62 -5.54 6.54
N PRO A 56 14.06 -6.24 7.62
CA PRO A 56 14.60 -7.60 7.50
C PRO A 56 13.50 -8.66 7.32
N TRP A 57 12.25 -8.28 7.58
CA TRP A 57 11.06 -9.10 7.44
C TRP A 57 10.22 -8.67 6.25
N ARG A 58 9.42 -9.61 5.73
CA ARG A 58 8.45 -9.34 4.67
C ARG A 58 7.07 -9.11 5.28
N LYS A 59 6.49 -7.93 5.01
CA LYS A 59 5.07 -7.64 5.21
C LYS A 59 4.55 -7.08 3.90
N SER A 60 3.62 -7.80 3.28
CA SER A 60 2.91 -7.31 2.10
C SER A 60 1.78 -6.39 2.56
N THR A 61 1.82 -5.15 2.11
CA THR A 61 0.82 -4.12 2.39
C THR A 61 0.12 -3.76 1.07
N LYS A 62 -1.21 -3.75 1.07
CA LYS A 62 -2.02 -3.28 -0.06
C LYS A 62 -2.51 -1.86 0.22
N LEU A 63 -2.44 -1.05 -0.83
CA LEU A 63 -2.95 0.31 -0.89
C LEU A 63 -4.10 0.32 -1.91
N ILE A 64 -5.24 0.87 -1.52
CA ILE A 64 -6.30 1.27 -2.45
C ILE A 64 -6.49 2.78 -2.32
N GLY A 65 -6.62 3.49 -3.43
CA GLY A 65 -6.70 4.94 -3.43
C GLY A 65 -7.66 5.49 -4.48
N VAL A 66 -8.00 6.76 -4.30
CA VAL A 66 -8.75 7.58 -5.26
C VAL A 66 -8.02 8.90 -5.46
N HIS A 67 -8.06 9.44 -6.68
CA HIS A 67 -7.42 10.72 -7.04
C HIS A 67 -5.91 10.76 -6.73
N ILE A 68 -5.23 9.60 -6.74
CA ILE A 68 -3.81 9.48 -6.41
C ILE A 68 -3.16 8.38 -7.25
N GLY A 69 -1.95 8.64 -7.77
CA GLY A 69 -1.19 7.66 -8.54
C GLY A 69 -0.32 6.77 -7.65
N LEU A 70 -0.60 5.46 -7.60
CA LEU A 70 0.12 4.50 -6.76
C LEU A 70 1.11 3.59 -7.51
N ARG A 71 1.23 3.71 -8.84
CA ARG A 71 2.08 2.83 -9.67
C ARG A 71 3.56 2.77 -9.24
N LYS A 72 4.09 3.81 -8.60
CA LYS A 72 5.48 3.80 -8.09
C LYS A 72 5.73 2.66 -7.09
N PHE A 73 4.70 2.18 -6.40
CA PHE A 73 4.81 1.06 -5.47
C PHE A 73 5.07 -0.29 -6.15
N ASP A 74 4.81 -0.44 -7.45
CA ASP A 74 5.07 -1.68 -8.20
C ASP A 74 6.57 -2.03 -8.24
N GLU A 75 7.44 -1.02 -8.12
CA GLU A 75 8.90 -1.20 -8.02
C GLU A 75 9.32 -1.87 -6.69
N TYR A 76 8.48 -1.74 -5.66
CA TYR A 76 8.71 -2.24 -4.30
C TYR A 76 8.04 -3.59 -4.06
N ARG A 77 7.87 -4.36 -5.13
CA ARG A 77 7.42 -5.74 -5.06
C ARG A 77 8.57 -6.70 -4.77
N CYS A 78 8.44 -7.47 -3.70
CA CYS A 78 9.32 -8.59 -3.37
C CYS A 78 8.69 -9.92 -3.82
N ILE A 79 8.66 -10.13 -5.13
CA ILE A 79 8.12 -11.32 -5.80
C ILE A 79 9.21 -12.03 -6.62
N ASN A 80 8.94 -13.25 -7.10
CA ASN A 80 9.80 -14.01 -8.03
C ASN A 80 11.18 -14.42 -7.48
N LYS A 81 11.25 -14.80 -6.20
CA LYS A 81 12.42 -15.40 -5.54
C LYS A 81 12.00 -16.67 -4.80
N PRO A 82 12.95 -17.57 -4.45
CA PRO A 82 12.66 -18.72 -3.60
C PRO A 82 11.88 -18.28 -2.35
N ALA A 83 10.95 -19.12 -1.91
CA ALA A 83 10.09 -18.80 -0.77
C ALA A 83 10.94 -18.35 0.42
N GLY A 84 10.60 -17.18 0.97
CA GLY A 84 11.31 -16.62 2.12
C GLY A 84 12.55 -15.77 1.79
N VAL A 85 13.01 -15.64 0.54
CA VAL A 85 14.19 -14.82 0.19
C VAL A 85 13.81 -13.41 -0.26
N CYS A 86 14.54 -12.40 0.22
CA CYS A 86 14.33 -11.00 -0.14
C CYS A 86 14.87 -10.68 -1.54
N LYS A 87 14.06 -10.05 -2.39
CA LYS A 87 14.47 -9.57 -3.72
C LYS A 87 15.57 -8.52 -3.65
N ARG A 88 15.56 -7.65 -2.63
CA ARG A 88 16.50 -6.53 -2.49
C ARG A 88 17.88 -6.97 -1.98
N THR A 89 17.93 -7.88 -1.01
CA THR A 89 19.19 -8.25 -0.34
C THR A 89 19.71 -9.63 -0.72
N GLY A 90 18.87 -10.51 -1.27
CA GLY A 90 19.20 -11.91 -1.49
C GLY A 90 19.24 -12.76 -0.22
N CYS A 91 18.99 -12.19 0.97
CA CYS A 91 18.97 -12.92 2.24
C CYS A 91 17.58 -13.47 2.57
N PRO A 92 17.47 -14.54 3.39
CA PRO A 92 16.21 -14.97 3.98
C PRO A 92 15.56 -13.85 4.81
N HIS A 93 14.23 -13.76 4.75
CA HIS A 93 13.47 -12.86 5.60
C HIS A 93 13.42 -13.37 7.04
N VAL A 94 13.48 -12.45 8.00
CA VAL A 94 13.18 -12.73 9.40
C VAL A 94 11.69 -13.05 9.52
N VAL A 95 11.37 -14.20 10.14
CA VAL A 95 10.00 -14.59 10.44
C VAL A 95 9.54 -13.85 11.69
N LEU A 96 8.43 -13.13 11.58
CA LEU A 96 7.85 -12.35 12.69
C LEU A 96 6.92 -13.22 13.54
N SER A 97 7.47 -14.21 14.23
CA SER A 97 6.71 -15.13 15.08
C SER A 97 7.39 -15.34 16.43
N GLY A 98 6.62 -15.30 17.51
CA GLY A 98 7.14 -15.49 18.86
C GLY A 98 7.78 -14.24 19.46
N LYS A 99 8.63 -14.45 20.46
CA LYS A 99 9.33 -13.41 21.23
C LYS A 99 10.70 -13.10 20.60
N ASP A 100 11.17 -11.87 20.76
CA ASP A 100 12.51 -11.47 20.32
C ASP A 100 13.55 -12.24 21.15
N PRO A 101 14.49 -12.97 20.53
CA PRO A 101 15.52 -13.70 21.25
C PRO A 101 16.43 -12.78 22.09
N ASN A 102 16.55 -11.50 21.73
CA ASN A 102 17.33 -10.51 22.48
C ASN A 102 16.48 -9.76 23.52
N GLN A 103 15.15 -9.78 23.38
CA GLN A 103 14.21 -9.13 24.29
C GLN A 103 13.01 -10.06 24.54
N PRO A 104 13.15 -11.06 25.43
CA PRO A 104 12.16 -12.13 25.60
C PRO A 104 10.77 -11.67 26.02
N GLU A 105 10.61 -10.46 26.56
CA GLU A 105 9.29 -9.91 26.90
C GLU A 105 8.58 -9.22 25.71
N GLN A 106 9.26 -9.06 24.58
CA GLN A 106 8.72 -8.38 23.41
C GLN A 106 8.40 -9.37 22.29
N PHE A 107 7.16 -9.35 21.79
CA PHE A 107 6.81 -10.11 20.58
C PHE A 107 7.50 -9.50 19.34
N LEU A 108 8.03 -10.33 18.45
CA LEU A 108 8.64 -9.88 17.19
C LEU A 108 7.65 -9.06 16.34
N THR A 109 6.35 -9.33 16.43
CA THR A 109 5.31 -8.55 15.75
C THR A 109 5.26 -7.09 16.19
N PHE A 110 5.66 -6.78 17.43
CA PHE A 110 5.73 -5.41 17.93
C PHE A 110 6.78 -4.59 17.14
N THR A 111 7.91 -5.21 16.78
CA THR A 111 8.96 -4.56 15.96
C THR A 111 8.47 -4.18 14.56
N ALA A 112 7.36 -4.78 14.10
CA ALA A 112 6.77 -4.57 12.78
C ALA A 112 5.59 -3.57 12.76
N GLN A 113 5.32 -2.92 13.88
CA GLN A 113 4.34 -1.84 13.99
C GLN A 113 4.74 -0.55 13.22
N PRO A 114 6.00 -0.06 13.29
CA PRO A 114 6.35 1.20 12.65
C PRO A 114 6.50 1.04 11.14
N TYR A 115 5.89 1.97 10.40
CA TYR A 115 6.07 2.07 8.95
C TYR A 115 7.53 2.39 8.59
N PRO A 116 8.11 1.75 7.54
CA PRO A 116 9.42 2.13 7.04
C PRO A 116 9.42 3.58 6.54
N ARG A 117 10.45 4.37 6.90
CA ARG A 117 10.56 5.77 6.45
C ARG A 117 10.52 5.91 4.93
N GLY A 118 11.17 5.00 4.19
CA GLY A 118 11.14 4.99 2.73
C GLY A 118 9.74 4.77 2.15
N PHE A 119 8.93 3.93 2.80
CA PHE A 119 7.54 3.72 2.40
C PHE A 119 6.72 4.99 2.59
N CYS A 120 6.86 5.65 3.75
CA CYS A 120 6.21 6.93 4.03
C CYS A 120 6.65 8.02 3.05
N ALA A 121 7.93 8.08 2.68
CA ALA A 121 8.45 9.05 1.71
C ALA A 121 7.83 8.87 0.32
N VAL A 122 7.73 7.63 -0.17
CA VAL A 122 7.08 7.33 -1.46
C VAL A 122 5.60 7.68 -1.41
N LEU A 123 4.91 7.35 -0.31
CA LEU A 123 3.49 7.69 -0.14
C LEU A 123 3.28 9.21 -0.10
N ALA A 124 4.09 9.94 0.67
CA ALA A 124 4.04 11.40 0.74
C ALA A 124 4.29 12.04 -0.64
N GLN A 125 5.23 11.51 -1.42
CA GLN A 125 5.46 11.97 -2.78
C GLN A 125 4.25 11.71 -3.70
N ALA A 126 3.57 10.58 -3.53
CA ALA A 126 2.34 10.29 -4.27
C ALA A 126 1.23 11.31 -3.94
N PHE A 127 1.07 11.69 -2.66
CA PHE A 127 0.14 12.75 -2.26
C PHE A 127 0.54 14.11 -2.81
N LYS A 128 1.83 14.47 -2.77
CA LYS A 128 2.34 15.71 -3.35
C LYS A 128 2.05 15.81 -4.86
N ASN A 129 2.08 14.68 -5.56
CA ASN A 129 1.83 14.60 -7.00
C ASN A 129 0.35 14.39 -7.37
N ALA A 130 -0.55 14.35 -6.38
CA ALA A 130 -1.95 13.97 -6.63
C ALA A 130 -2.70 14.98 -7.50
N SER A 131 -2.43 16.28 -7.36
CA SER A 131 -3.00 17.31 -8.25
C SER A 131 -2.61 17.06 -9.71
N SER A 132 -1.32 16.82 -9.98
CA SER A 132 -0.83 16.48 -11.31
C SER A 132 -1.48 15.21 -11.87
N TYR A 133 -1.73 14.21 -11.01
CA TYR A 133 -2.43 12.98 -11.41
C TYR A 133 -3.88 13.26 -11.84
N ILE A 134 -4.62 14.07 -11.08
CA ILE A 134 -5.99 14.47 -11.41
C ILE A 134 -6.03 15.20 -12.77
N HIS A 135 -5.12 16.16 -12.99
CA HIS A 135 -5.04 16.88 -14.26
C HIS A 135 -4.73 15.95 -15.44
N ALA A 136 -3.78 15.03 -15.28
CA ALA A 136 -3.44 14.05 -16.31
C ALA A 136 -4.64 13.14 -16.66
N ALA A 137 -5.38 12.67 -15.66
CA ALA A 137 -6.57 11.85 -15.87
C ALA A 137 -7.67 12.59 -16.64
N ASN A 138 -7.86 13.88 -16.35
CA ASN A 138 -8.83 14.72 -17.07
C ASN A 138 -8.41 14.98 -18.52
N MET A 139 -7.12 15.20 -18.79
CA MET A 139 -6.62 15.40 -20.16
C MET A 139 -6.79 14.15 -21.03
N GLN A 140 -6.59 12.95 -20.48
CA GLN A 140 -6.79 11.70 -21.20
C GLN A 140 -8.26 11.50 -21.65
N GLN A 141 -9.23 11.97 -20.87
CA GLN A 141 -10.65 11.92 -21.24
C GLN A 141 -11.02 12.89 -22.37
N VAL A 142 -10.29 14.00 -22.51
CA VAL A 142 -10.50 14.99 -23.58
C VAL A 142 -9.95 14.49 -24.91
N ILE A 143 -8.81 13.79 -24.89
CA ILE A 143 -8.14 13.27 -26.09
C ILE A 143 -8.88 12.07 -26.70
N GLN A 144 -9.67 11.35 -25.91
CA GLN A 144 -10.43 10.17 -26.35
C GLN A 144 -11.84 10.50 -26.89
N LYS A 145 -12.17 11.78 -27.06
CA LYS A 145 -13.39 12.26 -27.74
C LYS A 145 -13.04 12.87 -29.08
#